data_AF-A0AAN6L7Z9-F1
#
_entry.id   AF-A0AAN6L7Z9-F1
#
_cell.length_a   1.000
_cell.length_b   1.000
_cell.length_c   1.000
_cell.angle_alpha   90.00
_cell.angle_beta   90.00
_cell.angle_gamma   90.00
#
_symmetry.space_group_name_H-M   'P 1'
#
loop_
_entity.id
_entity.type
_entity.pdbx_description
1 polymer ?
#
loop_
_entity_poly.entity_id
_entity_poly.type
_entity_poly.pdbx_seq_one_letter_code
_entity_poly.pdbx_strand_id
1 'polypeptide(L)'
;MPFASYLLLEPAPAPSLDGLVEYAASAAATRWFCARCGAHVFLQLKVLDRDAGYERGERFMVARGLVDDMNVQTQSIKQLCVARTVDGGLLRSSIPSTPIPESGLQEGQVESENNACFTGSIYPRCTDEGPDYLPNNPPPLFNQEELAQTSSDTSLLASCHCTAVQFSISPPDHTSRTASSPWPDLLVPFHSAPSDNPDDVKWWLRENDTKYLAGLCACISCRLASGFPIQSWAFIPRSNIFTKGVADDASGGVQVAKPLVYDDMGSLKRYQSSPGVYREFCGGCGATVFWHCDWRPGVVDVSVGLLRAESGVRADKWLDWVLDRVSFEEEAVDKGLIGCLKARLI
;
A
#
# COMPACT_ATOMS: atom_id res chain seq x y z
N MET A 1 0.41 -1.69 -2.39
CA MET A 1 0.22 -0.51 -1.52
C MET A 1 -1.20 -0.01 -1.67
N PRO A 2 -1.87 0.40 -0.58
CA PRO A 2 -3.21 0.96 -0.63
C PRO A 2 -3.23 2.46 -0.99
N PHE A 3 -2.13 3.18 -0.82
CA PHE A 3 -1.96 4.57 -1.29
C PHE A 3 -0.96 4.60 -2.45
N ALA A 4 -1.46 4.83 -3.66
CA ALA A 4 -0.64 5.15 -4.81
C ALA A 4 -1.23 6.36 -5.50
N SER A 5 -0.40 7.37 -5.74
CA SER A 5 -0.78 8.60 -6.43
C SER A 5 0.30 9.03 -7.40
N TYR A 6 -0.13 9.40 -8.59
CA TYR A 6 0.75 9.91 -9.63
C TYR A 6 0.23 11.25 -10.15
N LEU A 7 1.16 12.11 -10.57
CA LEU A 7 0.87 13.33 -11.31
C LEU A 7 1.20 13.09 -12.78
N LEU A 8 0.34 13.57 -13.68
CA LEU A 8 0.61 13.49 -15.12
C LEU A 8 1.86 14.32 -15.43
N LEU A 9 2.78 13.76 -16.20
CA LEU A 9 3.88 14.54 -16.77
C LEU A 9 3.38 15.18 -18.06
N GLU A 10 3.35 16.52 -18.07
CA GLU A 10 3.05 17.31 -19.27
C GLU A 10 4.06 17.00 -20.39
N PRO A 11 3.68 17.20 -21.67
CA PRO A 11 4.42 16.63 -22.79
C PRO A 11 5.80 17.28 -22.93
N ALA A 12 6.83 16.53 -22.56
CA ALA A 12 8.24 16.80 -22.81
C ALA A 12 8.96 15.43 -22.84
N PRO A 13 10.21 15.31 -23.35
CA PRO A 13 10.73 14.04 -23.84
C PRO A 13 10.66 12.95 -22.77
N ALA A 14 10.51 11.71 -23.22
CA ALA A 14 10.37 10.54 -22.35
C ALA A 14 11.41 10.60 -21.22
N PRO A 15 10.99 10.37 -19.95
CA PRO A 15 11.90 10.49 -18.83
C PRO A 15 13.05 9.47 -18.96
N SER A 16 14.22 9.80 -18.42
CA SER A 16 15.27 8.79 -18.27
C SER A 16 14.76 7.69 -17.33
N LEU A 17 15.01 6.44 -17.72
CA LEU A 17 14.63 5.24 -16.98
C LEU A 17 15.87 4.54 -16.39
N ASP A 18 17.03 5.20 -16.42
CA ASP A 18 18.29 4.62 -15.97
C ASP A 18 18.26 4.31 -14.46
N GLY A 19 18.71 3.11 -14.09
CA GLY A 19 18.68 2.65 -12.71
C GLY A 19 17.28 2.29 -12.17
N LEU A 20 16.26 2.32 -13.03
CA LEU A 20 14.91 1.84 -12.70
C LEU A 20 14.71 0.40 -13.16
N VAL A 21 13.84 -0.31 -12.44
CA VAL A 21 13.36 -1.64 -12.80
C VAL A 21 11.98 -1.50 -13.42
N GLU A 22 11.80 -2.12 -14.58
CA GLU A 22 10.51 -2.23 -15.24
C GLU A 22 9.66 -3.32 -14.59
N TYR A 23 8.39 -3.01 -14.31
CA TYR A 23 7.38 -4.00 -13.96
C TYR A 23 6.11 -3.81 -14.78
N ALA A 24 5.86 -4.73 -15.72
CA ALA A 24 4.61 -4.79 -16.47
C ALA A 24 3.45 -5.23 -15.56
N ALA A 25 2.81 -4.26 -14.91
CA ALA A 25 1.73 -4.50 -13.96
C ALA A 25 0.43 -4.99 -14.64
N SER A 26 0.22 -4.61 -15.90
CA SER A 26 -0.84 -5.12 -16.77
C SER A 26 -0.49 -4.89 -18.24
N ALA A 27 -1.35 -5.35 -19.15
CA ALA A 27 -1.20 -5.07 -20.58
C ALA A 27 -1.20 -3.57 -20.92
N ALA A 28 -1.87 -2.74 -20.09
CA ALA A 28 -2.04 -1.31 -20.31
C ALA A 28 -1.12 -0.42 -19.46
N ALA A 29 -0.43 -0.99 -18.47
CA ALA A 29 0.32 -0.20 -17.48
C ALA A 29 1.63 -0.86 -17.08
N THR A 30 2.71 -0.08 -17.14
CA THR A 30 4.05 -0.43 -16.67
C THR A 30 4.42 0.47 -15.49
N ARG A 31 4.93 -0.11 -14.40
CA ARG A 31 5.45 0.61 -13.24
C ARG A 31 6.96 0.60 -13.29
N TRP A 32 7.58 1.73 -13.00
CA TRP A 32 9.03 1.89 -12.90
C TRP A 32 9.41 2.25 -11.48
N PHE A 33 10.38 1.54 -10.89
CA PHE A 33 10.82 1.76 -9.51
C PHE A 33 12.33 1.70 -9.38
N CYS A 34 12.90 2.39 -8.39
CA CYS A 34 14.34 2.45 -8.18
C CYS A 34 14.89 1.06 -7.80
N ALA A 35 15.91 0.59 -8.52
CA ALA A 35 16.53 -0.72 -8.28
C ALA A 35 17.21 -0.85 -6.90
N ARG A 36 17.59 0.28 -6.29
CA ARG A 36 18.33 0.33 -5.02
C ARG A 36 17.42 0.34 -3.80
N CYS A 37 16.41 1.20 -3.77
CA CYS A 37 15.57 1.41 -2.58
C CYS A 37 14.11 0.96 -2.75
N GLY A 38 13.69 0.58 -3.97
CA GLY A 38 12.33 0.13 -4.24
C GLY A 38 11.31 1.25 -4.48
N ALA A 39 11.70 2.53 -4.34
CA ALA A 39 10.79 3.65 -4.50
C ALA A 39 10.16 3.67 -5.90
N HIS A 40 8.82 3.74 -5.97
CA HIS A 40 8.13 3.93 -7.24
C HIS A 40 8.42 5.31 -7.81
N VAL A 41 8.72 5.37 -9.11
CA VAL A 41 9.10 6.61 -9.79
C VAL A 41 8.08 6.98 -10.84
N PHE A 42 7.82 6.09 -11.80
CA PHE A 42 6.90 6.36 -12.90
C PHE A 42 5.82 5.29 -13.03
N LEU A 43 4.67 5.74 -13.53
CA LEU A 43 3.64 4.91 -14.14
C LEU A 43 3.58 5.28 -15.62
N GLN A 44 3.78 4.30 -16.49
CA GLN A 44 3.66 4.46 -17.93
C GLN A 44 2.38 3.77 -18.38
N LEU A 45 1.47 4.55 -18.96
CA LEU A 45 0.21 4.08 -19.52
C LEU A 45 0.33 3.98 -21.04
N LYS A 46 -0.09 2.83 -21.58
CA LYS A 46 -0.19 2.62 -23.02
C LYS A 46 -1.58 3.07 -23.46
N VAL A 47 -1.68 4.18 -24.18
CA VAL A 47 -2.95 4.70 -24.70
C VAL A 47 -3.30 3.91 -25.97
N LEU A 48 -4.51 3.35 -25.99
CA LEU A 48 -5.11 2.80 -27.20
C LEU A 48 -5.97 3.90 -27.81
N ASP A 49 -5.41 4.65 -28.77
CA ASP A 49 -6.21 5.60 -29.54
C ASP A 49 -6.87 4.84 -30.70
N ARG A 50 -8.21 4.82 -30.75
CA ARG A 50 -8.96 4.10 -31.79
C ARG A 50 -9.45 5.03 -32.92
N ASP A 51 -9.42 6.34 -32.72
CA ASP A 51 -9.97 7.31 -33.69
C ASP A 51 -8.92 7.90 -34.63
N ALA A 52 -7.63 7.80 -34.28
CA ALA A 52 -6.51 8.12 -35.16
C ALA A 52 -5.83 6.82 -35.60
N GLY A 53 -5.78 6.57 -36.92
CA GLY A 53 -5.10 5.41 -37.48
C GLY A 53 -3.68 5.24 -36.92
N TYR A 54 -3.52 4.27 -36.03
CA TYR A 54 -2.27 3.62 -35.64
C TYR A 54 -1.16 4.50 -35.02
N GLU A 55 -1.48 5.39 -34.08
CA GLU A 55 -0.46 5.92 -33.16
C GLU A 55 -0.69 5.45 -31.72
N ARG A 56 0.23 4.59 -31.23
CA ARG A 56 0.28 4.12 -29.85
C ARG A 56 0.93 5.21 -29.00
N GLY A 57 0.13 6.12 -28.47
CA GLY A 57 0.62 7.13 -27.52
C GLY A 57 0.99 6.49 -26.16
N GLU A 58 2.09 6.92 -25.57
CA GLU A 58 2.46 6.55 -24.20
C GLU A 58 2.40 7.78 -23.31
N ARG A 59 1.83 7.64 -22.11
CA ARG A 59 1.79 8.71 -21.11
C ARG A 59 2.54 8.29 -19.88
N PHE A 60 3.49 9.12 -19.45
CA PHE A 60 4.17 8.95 -18.17
C PHE A 60 3.50 9.79 -17.09
N MET A 61 3.44 9.23 -15.89
CA MET A 61 3.04 9.90 -14.67
C MET A 61 4.12 9.69 -13.62
N VAL A 62 4.41 10.72 -12.82
CA VAL A 62 5.41 10.66 -11.74
C VAL A 62 4.76 10.37 -10.41
N ALA A 63 5.38 9.52 -9.59
CA ALA A 63 4.88 9.19 -8.26
C ALA A 63 4.94 10.43 -7.36
N ARG A 64 3.79 10.79 -6.74
CA ARG A 64 3.64 12.08 -6.03
C ARG A 64 4.62 12.25 -4.88
N GLY A 65 5.05 11.16 -4.23
CA GLY A 65 5.98 11.22 -3.11
C GLY A 65 7.37 11.75 -3.50
N LEU A 66 7.75 11.66 -4.77
CA LEU A 66 9.02 12.17 -5.28
C LEU A 66 9.00 13.67 -5.61
N VAL A 67 7.81 14.27 -5.67
CA VAL A 67 7.66 15.70 -5.96
C VAL A 67 7.67 16.47 -4.64
N ASP A 68 8.59 17.42 -4.52
CA ASP A 68 8.79 18.28 -3.35
C ASP A 68 8.10 19.65 -3.47
N ASP A 69 7.43 19.92 -4.60
CA ASP A 69 6.64 21.13 -4.79
C ASP A 69 5.50 21.23 -3.77
N MET A 70 5.68 22.18 -2.85
CA MET A 70 4.76 22.52 -1.77
C MET A 70 3.51 23.26 -2.27
N ASN A 71 3.49 23.78 -3.50
CA ASN A 71 2.30 24.44 -4.04
C ASN A 71 1.22 23.43 -4.45
N VAL A 72 1.60 22.19 -4.72
CA VAL A 72 0.67 21.13 -5.10
C VAL A 72 0.07 20.51 -3.84
N GLN A 73 -1.13 20.97 -3.47
CA GLN A 73 -1.86 20.51 -2.28
C GLN A 73 -3.11 19.71 -2.67
N THR A 74 -3.33 18.57 -2.02
CA THR A 74 -4.52 17.75 -2.24
C THR A 74 -5.74 18.43 -1.63
N GLN A 75 -6.76 18.67 -2.46
CA GLN A 75 -8.02 19.29 -2.03
C GLN A 75 -9.11 18.25 -1.73
N SER A 76 -9.07 17.10 -2.42
CA SER A 76 -10.03 16.02 -2.21
C SER A 76 -9.41 14.66 -2.52
N ILE A 77 -10.02 13.63 -1.94
CA ILE A 77 -9.65 12.23 -2.12
C ILE A 77 -10.81 11.52 -2.81
N LYS A 78 -10.52 10.76 -3.87
CA LYS A 78 -11.46 9.81 -4.46
C LYS A 78 -10.82 8.43 -4.47
N GLN A 79 -11.46 7.43 -3.87
CA GLN A 79 -10.94 6.07 -3.91
C GLN A 79 -11.38 5.38 -5.20
N LEU A 80 -10.44 4.71 -5.86
CA LEU A 80 -10.71 3.91 -7.07
C LEU A 80 -10.77 2.43 -6.72
N CYS A 81 -11.47 1.66 -7.56
CA CYS A 81 -11.65 0.21 -7.39
C CYS A 81 -12.30 -0.19 -6.05
N VAL A 82 -13.07 0.70 -5.42
CA VAL A 82 -13.75 0.45 -4.14
C VAL A 82 -14.67 -0.77 -4.21
N ALA A 83 -15.35 -0.97 -5.35
CA ALA A 83 -16.18 -2.16 -5.58
C ALA A 83 -15.40 -3.48 -5.55
N ARG A 84 -14.06 -3.44 -5.67
CA ARG A 84 -13.17 -4.61 -5.55
C ARG A 84 -12.59 -4.78 -4.16
N THR A 85 -12.95 -3.89 -3.24
CA THR A 85 -12.60 -4.00 -1.82
C THR A 85 -13.84 -4.47 -1.07
N VAL A 86 -13.70 -5.48 -0.22
CA VAL A 86 -14.83 -6.04 0.57
C VAL A 86 -15.39 -4.99 1.53
N ASP A 87 -14.54 -4.07 1.97
CA ASP A 87 -14.76 -3.14 3.07
C ASP A 87 -14.94 -1.68 2.64
N GLY A 88 -15.07 -1.41 1.34
CA GLY A 88 -15.31 -0.07 0.83
C GLY A 88 -14.07 0.83 0.75
N GLY A 89 -12.86 0.25 0.83
CA GLY A 89 -11.59 0.95 0.69
C GLY A 89 -10.97 1.30 2.03
N LEU A 90 -9.83 1.99 2.01
CA LEU A 90 -9.08 2.27 3.25
C LEU A 90 -9.62 3.45 4.08
N LEU A 91 -10.58 4.22 3.55
CA LEU A 91 -11.14 5.39 4.22
C LEU A 91 -12.61 5.08 4.48
N ARG A 92 -13.09 5.37 5.69
CA ARG A 92 -14.49 5.15 6.02
C ARG A 92 -15.31 6.18 5.26
N SER A 93 -16.06 5.74 4.25
CA SER A 93 -17.08 6.59 3.64
C SER A 93 -18.23 6.71 4.64
N SER A 94 -18.48 7.92 5.15
CA SER A 94 -19.69 8.25 5.92
C SER A 94 -20.95 8.32 5.06
N ILE A 95 -20.85 8.02 3.76
CA ILE A 95 -22.00 7.85 2.87
C ILE A 95 -22.38 6.37 2.87
N PRO A 96 -23.59 5.99 3.35
CA PRO A 96 -24.13 4.66 3.11
C PRO A 96 -24.10 4.43 1.61
N SER A 97 -23.63 3.26 1.16
CA SER A 97 -23.81 2.82 -0.22
C SER A 97 -25.30 2.68 -0.52
N THR A 98 -25.97 3.79 -0.78
CA THR A 98 -27.28 3.81 -1.42
C THR A 98 -27.08 3.26 -2.83
N PRO A 99 -27.85 2.25 -3.26
CA PRO A 99 -27.90 1.89 -4.66
C PRO A 99 -28.25 3.16 -5.44
N ILE A 100 -27.43 3.53 -6.41
CA ILE A 100 -27.75 4.62 -7.33
C ILE A 100 -29.06 4.22 -8.02
N PRO A 101 -30.17 4.98 -7.86
CA PRO A 101 -31.34 4.76 -8.69
C PRO A 101 -30.98 5.20 -10.11
N GLU A 102 -31.29 4.37 -11.09
CA GLU A 102 -31.31 4.73 -12.51
C GLU A 102 -32.32 5.86 -12.73
N SER A 103 -31.92 7.12 -12.56
CA SER A 103 -32.57 8.28 -13.19
C SER A 103 -31.84 9.59 -12.91
N GLY A 104 -31.21 10.11 -13.96
CA GLY A 104 -31.18 11.53 -14.32
C GLY A 104 -30.55 12.51 -13.33
N LEU A 105 -29.29 12.87 -13.57
CA LEU A 105 -28.76 14.18 -13.19
C LEU A 105 -28.29 14.93 -14.44
N GLN A 106 -28.84 16.14 -14.55
CA GLN A 106 -28.81 17.04 -15.70
C GLN A 106 -27.39 17.51 -16.05
N GLU A 107 -27.19 17.68 -17.37
CA GLU A 107 -26.04 18.32 -17.98
C GLU A 107 -25.80 19.74 -17.44
N GLY A 108 -24.53 20.08 -17.25
CA GLY A 108 -24.08 21.46 -17.38
C GLY A 108 -23.53 22.13 -16.13
N GLN A 109 -22.49 21.57 -15.50
CA GLN A 109 -21.43 22.37 -14.85
C GLN A 109 -20.08 21.66 -15.04
N VAL A 110 -19.37 22.05 -16.10
CA VAL A 110 -17.96 21.72 -16.33
C VAL A 110 -17.15 22.90 -15.82
N GLU A 111 -16.57 22.76 -14.62
CA GLU A 111 -15.42 23.56 -14.22
C GLU A 111 -14.24 22.63 -13.88
N SER A 112 -13.05 23.10 -14.21
CA SER A 112 -11.78 22.39 -14.23
C SER A 112 -11.40 21.75 -12.89
N GLU A 113 -11.31 20.42 -12.82
CA GLU A 113 -10.78 19.71 -11.65
C GLU A 113 -9.53 18.88 -12.02
N ASN A 114 -8.40 19.59 -12.16
CA ASN A 114 -7.08 19.00 -12.02
C ASN A 114 -6.77 18.88 -10.52
N ASN A 115 -7.05 17.72 -9.91
CA ASN A 115 -6.37 17.16 -8.71
C ASN A 115 -7.13 15.93 -8.20
N ALA A 116 -6.97 14.77 -8.85
CA ALA A 116 -7.48 13.48 -8.37
C ALA A 116 -6.32 12.59 -7.91
N CYS A 117 -6.15 12.46 -6.59
CA CYS A 117 -5.04 11.72 -5.98
C CYS A 117 -5.51 10.39 -5.39
N PHE A 118 -5.84 9.39 -6.23
CA PHE A 118 -5.61 7.94 -6.01
C PHE A 118 -5.66 7.27 -7.37
N THR A 119 -4.56 6.70 -7.83
CA THR A 119 -4.46 6.07 -9.15
C THR A 119 -4.49 4.56 -8.99
N GLY A 120 -5.69 4.01 -8.86
CA GLY A 120 -6.02 2.74 -9.49
C GLY A 120 -6.67 3.03 -10.83
N SER A 121 -5.88 3.38 -11.85
CA SER A 121 -6.30 3.63 -13.25
C SER A 121 -7.46 4.63 -13.44
N ILE A 122 -7.16 5.88 -13.80
CA ILE A 122 -8.16 6.75 -14.45
C ILE A 122 -8.36 6.21 -15.88
N TYR A 123 -9.51 5.59 -16.15
CA TYR A 123 -10.07 5.60 -17.50
C TYR A 123 -10.60 7.02 -17.76
N PRO A 124 -10.37 7.64 -18.93
CA PRO A 124 -11.12 8.82 -19.31
C PRO A 124 -12.60 8.45 -19.42
N ARG A 125 -13.45 9.34 -18.90
CA ARG A 125 -14.93 9.33 -18.92
C ARG A 125 -15.57 8.33 -19.89
N CYS A 126 -16.31 7.38 -19.35
CA CYS A 126 -17.53 6.92 -20.01
C CYS A 126 -18.47 8.13 -20.09
N THR A 127 -18.43 8.85 -21.19
CA THR A 127 -19.67 9.43 -21.73
C THR A 127 -20.47 8.24 -22.23
N ASP A 128 -21.74 8.18 -21.83
CA ASP A 128 -22.71 7.26 -22.39
C ASP A 128 -22.65 7.32 -23.93
N GLU A 129 -22.84 6.14 -24.54
CA GLU A 129 -22.72 5.83 -25.98
C GLU A 129 -21.35 5.34 -26.47
N GLY A 130 -20.92 4.16 -25.99
CA GLY A 130 -19.91 3.33 -26.64
C GLY A 130 -19.96 1.89 -26.13
N PRO A 131 -19.92 0.86 -26.99
CA PRO A 131 -20.20 -0.52 -26.60
C PRO A 131 -19.10 -1.10 -25.70
N ASP A 132 -19.51 -1.96 -24.77
CA ASP A 132 -18.71 -2.71 -23.81
C ASP A 132 -17.32 -3.13 -24.34
N TYR A 133 -16.27 -2.45 -23.89
CA TYR A 133 -14.89 -2.93 -24.04
C TYR A 133 -14.15 -2.86 -22.70
N LEU A 134 -14.58 -3.70 -21.77
CA LEU A 134 -13.66 -4.28 -20.81
C LEU A 134 -12.69 -5.19 -21.59
N PRO A 135 -11.36 -5.08 -21.42
CA PRO A 135 -10.46 -6.06 -22.01
C PRO A 135 -10.80 -7.44 -21.44
N ASN A 136 -11.19 -8.38 -22.32
CA ASN A 136 -11.53 -9.77 -22.01
C ASN A 136 -10.40 -10.59 -21.35
N ASN A 137 -9.25 -9.98 -21.07
CA ASN A 137 -8.18 -10.57 -20.28
C ASN A 137 -7.74 -9.55 -19.21
N PRO A 138 -8.31 -9.59 -18.00
CA PRO A 138 -7.70 -8.93 -16.86
C PRO A 138 -6.26 -9.47 -16.65
N PRO A 139 -5.34 -8.70 -16.04
CA PRO A 139 -4.12 -9.29 -15.49
C PRO A 139 -4.51 -10.50 -14.64
N PRO A 140 -3.72 -11.59 -14.63
CA PRO A 140 -4.13 -12.86 -14.06
C PRO A 140 -4.76 -12.59 -12.69
N LEU A 141 -6.04 -12.95 -12.59
CA LEU A 141 -6.73 -13.01 -11.33
C LEU A 141 -5.81 -13.81 -10.39
N PHE A 142 -5.59 -13.31 -9.18
CA PHE A 142 -5.43 -14.29 -8.12
C PHE A 142 -6.74 -15.08 -8.12
N ASN A 143 -6.66 -16.36 -8.46
CA ASN A 143 -7.83 -17.22 -8.48
C ASN A 143 -8.54 -17.05 -7.13
N GLN A 144 -9.85 -16.79 -7.14
CA GLN A 144 -10.64 -16.76 -5.91
C GLN A 144 -10.51 -18.08 -5.13
N GLU A 145 -10.17 -19.18 -5.81
CA GLU A 145 -9.79 -20.47 -5.22
C GLU A 145 -8.48 -20.44 -4.40
N GLU A 146 -7.47 -19.63 -4.78
CA GLU A 146 -6.23 -19.46 -3.99
C GLU A 146 -6.45 -18.56 -2.75
N LEU A 147 -7.35 -17.56 -2.86
CA LEU A 147 -7.77 -16.73 -1.73
C LEU A 147 -8.50 -17.57 -0.66
N ALA A 148 -9.34 -18.51 -1.11
CA ALA A 148 -10.07 -19.45 -0.25
C ALA A 148 -9.19 -20.51 0.42
N GLN A 149 -7.93 -20.68 -0.01
CA GLN A 149 -7.05 -21.74 0.49
C GLN A 149 -5.99 -21.25 1.49
N THR A 150 -5.91 -19.95 1.83
CA THR A 150 -4.72 -19.42 2.55
C THR A 150 -4.94 -18.38 3.63
N SER A 151 -6.10 -17.73 3.75
CA SER A 151 -6.45 -16.92 4.93
C SER A 151 -7.50 -17.63 5.77
N SER A 152 -7.18 -17.93 7.02
CA SER A 152 -8.14 -18.41 8.03
C SER A 152 -8.15 -17.44 9.20
N ASP A 153 -9.08 -17.60 10.15
CA ASP A 153 -9.05 -16.85 11.42
C ASP A 153 -7.76 -17.09 12.23
N THR A 154 -6.91 -18.04 11.82
CA THR A 154 -5.65 -18.41 12.49
C THR A 154 -4.39 -18.05 11.71
N SER A 155 -4.52 -17.51 10.49
CA SER A 155 -3.37 -17.11 9.66
C SER A 155 -3.77 -16.08 8.59
N LEU A 156 -3.06 -14.96 8.57
CA LEU A 156 -3.21 -13.90 7.58
C LEU A 156 -2.10 -14.00 6.54
N LEU A 157 -2.45 -14.32 5.30
CA LEU A 157 -1.52 -14.27 4.18
C LEU A 157 -1.16 -12.82 3.83
N ALA A 158 0.12 -12.59 3.54
CA ALA A 158 0.62 -11.37 2.94
C ALA A 158 1.39 -11.69 1.65
N SER A 159 1.13 -10.95 0.57
CA SER A 159 1.80 -11.17 -0.71
C SER A 159 1.96 -9.90 -1.53
N CYS A 160 3.10 -9.75 -2.20
CA CYS A 160 3.31 -8.68 -3.17
C CYS A 160 2.53 -8.91 -4.47
N HIS A 161 2.49 -7.89 -5.34
CA HIS A 161 1.67 -7.96 -6.56
C HIS A 161 2.14 -9.07 -7.52
N CYS A 162 3.45 -9.27 -7.67
CA CYS A 162 4.01 -10.32 -8.51
C CYS A 162 4.19 -11.66 -7.79
N THR A 163 3.66 -11.81 -6.57
CA THR A 163 3.66 -13.02 -5.74
C THR A 163 5.03 -13.57 -5.31
N ALA A 164 6.13 -13.02 -5.81
CA ALA A 164 7.50 -13.44 -5.52
C ALA A 164 7.98 -13.16 -4.09
N VAL A 165 7.17 -12.49 -3.27
CA VAL A 165 7.34 -12.37 -1.81
C VAL A 165 6.01 -12.75 -1.18
N GLN A 166 6.04 -13.77 -0.32
CA GLN A 166 4.89 -14.25 0.45
C GLN A 166 5.32 -14.60 1.87
N PHE A 167 4.45 -14.32 2.83
CA PHE A 167 4.60 -14.72 4.24
C PHE A 167 3.23 -14.77 4.90
N SER A 168 3.17 -15.34 6.09
CA SER A 168 1.96 -15.39 6.91
C SER A 168 2.17 -14.68 8.23
N ILE A 169 1.06 -14.19 8.79
CA ILE A 169 1.01 -13.54 10.09
C ILE A 169 0.02 -14.33 10.95
N SER A 170 0.46 -14.75 12.15
CA SER A 170 -0.45 -15.35 13.14
C SER A 170 -1.21 -14.28 13.92
N PRO A 171 -2.40 -14.58 14.49
CA PRO A 171 -3.03 -13.72 15.49
C PRO A 171 -2.08 -13.48 16.67
N PRO A 172 -2.31 -12.44 17.49
CA PRO A 172 -1.48 -12.26 18.67
C PRO A 172 -1.59 -13.46 19.62
N ASP A 173 -0.46 -13.80 20.24
CA ASP A 173 -0.33 -14.89 21.20
C ASP A 173 0.61 -14.49 22.35
N HIS A 174 0.93 -15.45 23.22
CA HIS A 174 1.84 -15.21 24.35
C HIS A 174 3.25 -14.75 23.89
N THR A 175 3.71 -15.15 22.70
CA THR A 175 5.01 -14.74 22.17
C THR A 175 5.02 -13.29 21.70
N SER A 176 3.86 -12.76 21.29
CA SER A 176 3.69 -11.37 20.86
C SER A 176 4.05 -10.32 21.91
N ARG A 177 4.10 -10.73 23.19
CA ARG A 177 4.45 -9.89 24.33
C ARG A 177 5.94 -9.86 24.66
N THR A 178 6.74 -10.70 24.01
CA THR A 178 8.19 -10.85 24.29
C THR A 178 9.04 -9.71 23.74
N ALA A 179 8.55 -9.02 22.71
CA ALA A 179 9.22 -7.84 22.17
C ALA A 179 9.08 -6.64 23.11
N SER A 180 9.99 -5.68 22.98
CA SER A 180 9.91 -4.36 23.62
C SER A 180 10.14 -3.27 22.57
N SER A 181 9.58 -2.09 22.83
CA SER A 181 9.63 -0.97 21.89
C SER A 181 9.45 0.37 22.59
N PRO A 182 10.16 1.42 22.19
CA PRO A 182 9.75 2.81 22.42
C PRO A 182 8.33 3.09 21.88
N TRP A 183 7.71 4.18 22.29
CA TRP A 183 6.46 4.64 21.70
C TRP A 183 6.68 5.05 20.24
N PRO A 184 5.77 4.69 19.31
CA PRO A 184 5.82 5.18 17.95
C PRO A 184 5.28 6.60 17.90
N ASP A 185 5.73 7.39 16.93
CA ASP A 185 5.21 8.74 16.69
C ASP A 185 3.68 8.76 16.46
N LEU A 186 3.14 7.65 15.96
CA LEU A 186 1.70 7.46 15.77
C LEU A 186 0.89 7.61 17.08
N LEU A 187 1.48 7.26 18.23
CA LEU A 187 0.82 7.35 19.54
C LEU A 187 1.40 8.46 20.43
N VAL A 188 2.71 8.71 20.33
CA VAL A 188 3.40 9.78 21.06
C VAL A 188 4.19 10.59 20.05
N PRO A 189 3.65 11.73 19.56
CA PRO A 189 4.31 12.55 18.55
C PRO A 189 5.72 12.94 18.96
N PHE A 190 6.68 12.86 18.03
CA PHE A 190 8.10 13.08 18.31
C PHE A 190 8.41 14.46 18.93
N HIS A 191 7.57 15.46 18.63
CA HIS A 191 7.71 16.84 19.13
C HIS A 191 6.96 17.09 20.45
N SER A 192 6.12 16.15 20.89
CA SER A 192 5.25 16.32 22.06
C SER A 192 5.85 15.73 23.33
N ALA A 193 6.54 14.59 23.24
CA ALA A 193 7.22 13.95 24.37
C ALA A 193 8.33 12.99 23.90
N PRO A 194 9.28 12.62 24.79
CA PRO A 194 10.24 11.55 24.50
C PRO A 194 9.55 10.23 24.18
N SER A 195 10.15 9.43 23.30
CA SER A 195 9.62 8.11 22.91
C SER A 195 9.82 7.01 23.95
N ASP A 196 10.40 7.32 25.11
CA ASP A 196 10.68 6.32 26.16
C ASP A 196 9.40 5.60 26.59
N ASN A 197 9.46 4.27 26.65
CA ASN A 197 8.37 3.41 27.10
C ASN A 197 8.81 2.62 28.34
N PRO A 198 8.98 3.28 29.51
CA PRO A 198 9.58 2.66 30.69
C PRO A 198 8.74 1.52 31.27
N ASP A 199 7.41 1.59 31.09
CA ASP A 199 6.47 0.56 31.53
C ASP A 199 6.35 -0.61 30.53
N ASP A 200 7.13 -0.57 29.43
CA ASP A 200 7.18 -1.61 28.40
C ASP A 200 5.78 -1.97 27.86
N VAL A 201 4.94 -0.96 27.66
CA VAL A 201 3.58 -1.12 27.15
C VAL A 201 3.64 -1.75 25.76
N LYS A 202 2.94 -2.87 25.57
CA LYS A 202 2.85 -3.61 24.32
C LYS A 202 1.87 -2.96 23.35
N TRP A 203 2.14 -1.71 22.99
CA TRP A 203 1.22 -0.83 22.26
C TRP A 203 0.78 -1.35 20.88
N TRP A 204 1.52 -2.30 20.31
CA TRP A 204 1.15 -2.98 19.08
C TRP A 204 0.03 -4.01 19.29
N LEU A 205 -0.23 -4.44 20.51
CA LEU A 205 -1.35 -5.32 20.87
C LEU A 205 -2.56 -4.49 21.24
N ARG A 206 -3.67 -4.76 20.57
CA ARG A 206 -4.90 -3.97 20.61
C ARG A 206 -6.10 -4.87 20.88
N GLU A 207 -7.17 -4.25 21.37
CA GLU A 207 -8.44 -4.94 21.63
C GLU A 207 -8.24 -6.22 22.46
N ASN A 208 -7.65 -6.09 23.65
CA ASN A 208 -7.32 -7.22 24.55
C ASN A 208 -6.49 -8.32 23.86
N ASP A 209 -5.43 -7.91 23.15
CA ASP A 209 -4.52 -8.79 22.40
C ASP A 209 -5.18 -9.61 21.27
N THR A 210 -6.25 -9.11 20.67
CA THR A 210 -6.87 -9.78 19.52
C THR A 210 -6.46 -9.19 18.18
N LYS A 211 -5.94 -7.95 18.17
CA LYS A 211 -5.54 -7.22 16.97
C LYS A 211 -4.17 -6.59 17.10
N TYR A 212 -3.58 -6.26 15.96
CA TYR A 212 -2.37 -5.46 15.87
C TYR A 212 -2.68 -3.99 15.58
N LEU A 213 -1.87 -3.08 16.10
CA LEU A 213 -1.98 -1.65 15.77
C LEU A 213 -1.65 -1.42 14.28
N ALA A 214 -2.40 -0.54 13.63
CA ALA A 214 -2.10 -0.04 12.30
C ALA A 214 -2.27 1.48 12.21
N GLY A 215 -1.56 2.11 11.27
CA GLY A 215 -1.68 3.54 11.04
C GLY A 215 -1.01 4.01 9.76
N LEU A 216 -1.16 5.31 9.51
CA LEU A 216 -0.58 5.99 8.36
C LEU A 216 0.67 6.75 8.77
N CYS A 217 1.66 6.80 7.89
CA CYS A 217 2.89 7.55 8.08
C CYS A 217 3.14 8.48 6.88
N ALA A 218 3.44 9.74 7.17
CA ALA A 218 3.73 10.79 6.20
C ALA A 218 5.16 11.33 6.31
N CYS A 219 6.05 10.65 7.05
CA CYS A 219 7.43 11.11 7.23
C CYS A 219 8.17 11.16 5.88
N ILE A 220 9.15 12.05 5.78
CA ILE A 220 9.92 12.26 4.54
C ILE A 220 10.58 10.95 4.09
N SER A 221 11.08 10.15 5.04
CA SER A 221 11.77 8.90 4.74
C SER A 221 10.82 7.84 4.13
N CYS A 222 9.63 7.66 4.69
CA CYS A 222 8.62 6.75 4.14
C CYS A 222 8.09 7.25 2.79
N ARG A 223 7.91 8.57 2.66
CA ARG A 223 7.49 9.20 1.41
C ARG A 223 8.46 8.89 0.26
N LEU A 224 9.75 9.13 0.48
CA LEU A 224 10.77 8.94 -0.54
C LEU A 224 11.06 7.46 -0.80
N ALA A 225 11.01 6.60 0.22
CA ALA A 225 11.27 5.17 0.06
C ALA A 225 10.14 4.42 -0.66
N SER A 226 8.89 4.86 -0.51
CA SER A 226 7.75 4.27 -1.22
C SER A 226 7.54 4.89 -2.61
N GLY A 227 7.88 6.18 -2.77
CA GLY A 227 7.50 7.01 -3.91
C GLY A 227 6.14 7.67 -3.74
N PHE A 228 5.45 7.49 -2.61
CA PHE A 228 4.10 8.01 -2.37
C PHE A 228 4.01 8.81 -1.07
N PRO A 229 3.12 9.82 -0.97
CA PRO A 229 3.05 10.68 0.21
C PRO A 229 2.75 9.96 1.53
N ILE A 230 2.07 8.81 1.47
CA ILE A 230 1.58 8.08 2.64
C ILE A 230 1.96 6.62 2.51
N GLN A 231 2.45 6.05 3.61
CA GLN A 231 2.64 4.62 3.77
C GLN A 231 1.80 4.12 4.94
N SER A 232 1.08 3.03 4.72
CA SER A 232 0.27 2.35 5.73
C SER A 232 1.06 1.19 6.36
N TRP A 233 1.22 1.21 7.68
CA TRP A 233 1.95 0.20 8.43
C TRP A 233 1.05 -0.53 9.42
N ALA A 234 1.25 -1.84 9.56
CA ALA A 234 0.79 -2.63 10.69
C ALA A 234 2.02 -3.01 11.54
N PHE A 235 1.92 -2.89 12.85
CA PHE A 235 3.04 -3.13 13.76
C PHE A 235 2.95 -4.55 14.32
N ILE A 236 3.76 -5.47 13.80
CA ILE A 236 3.65 -6.91 14.06
C ILE A 236 4.92 -7.40 14.76
N PRO A 237 4.82 -8.13 15.88
CA PRO A 237 5.99 -8.76 16.49
C PRO A 237 6.65 -9.72 15.53
N ARG A 238 7.98 -9.73 15.53
CA ARG A 238 8.78 -10.64 14.68
C ARG A 238 8.40 -12.11 14.88
N SER A 239 8.03 -12.49 16.11
CA SER A 239 7.61 -13.85 16.47
C SER A 239 6.31 -14.30 15.80
N ASN A 240 5.49 -13.35 15.31
CA ASN A 240 4.20 -13.63 14.68
C ASN A 240 4.25 -13.57 13.15
N ILE A 241 5.44 -13.42 12.55
CA ILE A 241 5.65 -13.39 11.10
C ILE A 241 6.39 -14.65 10.68
N PHE A 242 5.86 -15.35 9.68
CA PHE A 242 6.41 -16.63 9.21
C PHE A 242 6.62 -16.65 7.70
N THR A 243 7.80 -17.06 7.27
CA THR A 243 8.09 -17.32 5.86
C THR A 243 7.38 -18.60 5.41
N LYS A 244 6.94 -18.62 4.14
CA LYS A 244 6.41 -19.84 3.53
C LYS A 244 7.56 -20.84 3.42
N GLY A 245 7.39 -22.05 3.97
CA GLY A 245 8.37 -23.12 3.82
C GLY A 245 8.52 -23.51 2.34
N VAL A 246 9.67 -24.07 1.97
CA VAL A 246 9.82 -24.80 0.70
C VAL A 246 9.18 -26.17 0.92
N ALA A 247 8.36 -26.65 -0.02
CA ALA A 247 7.87 -28.03 0.02
C ALA A 247 9.08 -28.97 -0.06
N ASP A 248 9.18 -29.94 0.86
CA ASP A 248 9.97 -31.13 0.57
C ASP A 248 9.20 -31.93 -0.48
N ASP A 249 9.57 -31.75 -1.75
CA ASP A 249 8.97 -32.36 -2.95
C ASP A 249 8.89 -33.91 -2.88
N ALA A 250 9.52 -34.53 -1.88
CA ALA A 250 9.59 -35.97 -1.69
C ALA A 250 8.51 -36.59 -0.78
N SER A 251 7.72 -35.82 -0.01
CA SER A 251 6.87 -36.42 1.05
C SER A 251 5.41 -36.00 1.09
N GLY A 252 4.93 -35.14 0.19
CA GLY A 252 3.56 -34.60 0.31
C GLY A 252 3.31 -33.91 1.66
N GLY A 253 4.37 -33.41 2.28
CA GLY A 253 4.40 -32.93 3.65
C GLY A 253 3.69 -31.60 3.85
N VAL A 254 3.10 -31.44 5.04
CA VAL A 254 2.50 -30.20 5.52
C VAL A 254 3.53 -29.08 5.46
N GLN A 255 3.17 -27.96 4.83
CA GLN A 255 3.97 -26.73 4.81
C GLN A 255 4.13 -26.22 6.25
N VAL A 256 5.30 -26.41 6.86
CA VAL A 256 5.59 -25.85 8.19
C VAL A 256 6.04 -24.40 8.01
N ALA A 257 5.26 -23.47 8.56
CA ALA A 257 5.60 -22.06 8.62
C ALA A 257 6.90 -21.89 9.43
N LYS A 258 7.93 -21.26 8.84
CA LYS A 258 9.21 -21.00 9.49
C LYS A 258 9.24 -19.58 10.05
N PRO A 259 9.88 -19.31 11.20
CA PRO A 259 10.05 -17.95 11.71
C PRO A 259 10.66 -17.02 10.65
N LEU A 260 10.36 -15.72 10.75
CA LEU A 260 10.86 -14.72 9.80
C LEU A 260 12.39 -14.79 9.63
N VAL A 261 12.82 -15.13 8.42
CA VAL A 261 14.20 -15.04 7.94
C VAL A 261 14.15 -14.25 6.63
N TYR A 262 14.66 -13.03 6.63
CA TYR A 262 14.51 -12.12 5.50
C TYR A 262 15.20 -12.62 4.22
N ASP A 263 16.36 -13.27 4.36
CA ASP A 263 17.17 -13.71 3.22
C ASP A 263 16.52 -14.89 2.46
N ASP A 264 15.53 -15.56 3.06
CA ASP A 264 14.82 -16.71 2.51
C ASP A 264 13.45 -16.33 1.89
N MET A 265 13.21 -15.05 1.58
CA MET A 265 11.90 -14.54 1.13
C MET A 265 11.83 -14.21 -0.36
N GLY A 266 12.28 -15.14 -1.21
CA GLY A 266 12.12 -15.03 -2.67
C GLY A 266 12.83 -13.80 -3.24
N SER A 267 12.07 -12.86 -3.81
CA SER A 267 12.64 -11.64 -4.43
C SER A 267 12.86 -10.48 -3.46
N LEU A 268 12.81 -10.70 -2.15
CA LEU A 268 13.00 -9.65 -1.15
C LEU A 268 14.39 -9.01 -1.28
N LYS A 269 14.43 -7.68 -1.27
CA LYS A 269 15.65 -6.88 -1.30
C LYS A 269 15.69 -5.93 -0.11
N ARG A 270 16.85 -5.88 0.54
CA ARG A 270 17.13 -4.96 1.65
C ARG A 270 17.80 -3.69 1.18
N TYR A 271 17.29 -2.56 1.66
CA TYR A 271 17.94 -1.25 1.59
C TYR A 271 18.13 -0.68 3.00
N GLN A 272 19.37 -0.37 3.37
CA GLN A 272 19.66 0.32 4.62
C GLN A 272 19.51 1.83 4.42
N SER A 273 18.38 2.40 4.86
CA SER A 273 18.09 3.83 4.63
C SER A 273 18.88 4.77 5.54
N SER A 274 19.34 4.27 6.68
CA SER A 274 20.29 4.91 7.59
C SER A 274 20.96 3.83 8.44
N PRO A 275 22.06 4.12 9.17
CA PRO A 275 22.69 3.14 10.05
C PRO A 275 21.67 2.48 10.98
N GLY A 276 21.64 1.14 10.96
CA GLY A 276 20.70 0.32 11.73
C GLY A 276 19.21 0.43 11.38
N VAL A 277 18.83 1.03 10.25
CA VAL A 277 17.44 1.12 9.78
C VAL A 277 17.31 0.53 8.38
N TYR A 278 16.40 -0.42 8.24
CA TYR A 278 16.28 -1.27 7.07
C TYR A 278 14.88 -1.23 6.48
N ARG A 279 14.83 -1.24 5.16
CA ARG A 279 13.61 -1.25 4.35
C ARG A 279 13.71 -2.43 3.40
N GLU A 280 12.71 -3.30 3.45
CA GLU A 280 12.62 -4.47 2.60
C GLU A 280 11.57 -4.23 1.52
N PHE A 281 11.89 -4.52 0.27
CA PHE A 281 10.98 -4.37 -0.86
C PHE A 281 11.08 -5.56 -1.82
N CYS A 282 10.03 -5.80 -2.60
CA CYS A 282 10.06 -6.81 -3.64
C CYS A 282 10.89 -6.33 -4.83
N GLY A 283 11.98 -7.05 -5.14
CA GLY A 283 12.83 -6.77 -6.30
C GLY A 283 12.16 -6.98 -7.65
N GLY A 284 11.02 -7.67 -7.73
CA GLY A 284 10.26 -7.91 -8.96
C GLY A 284 9.23 -6.83 -9.28
N CYS A 285 8.45 -6.36 -8.28
CA CYS A 285 7.37 -5.39 -8.51
C CYS A 285 7.50 -4.06 -7.75
N GLY A 286 8.55 -3.89 -6.94
CA GLY A 286 8.80 -2.66 -6.17
C GLY A 286 7.96 -2.52 -4.90
N ALA A 287 7.09 -3.48 -4.59
CA ALA A 287 6.22 -3.39 -3.41
C ALA A 287 7.05 -3.29 -2.12
N THR A 288 6.85 -2.23 -1.34
CA THR A 288 7.38 -2.14 0.04
C THR A 288 6.79 -3.25 0.89
N VAL A 289 7.65 -3.95 1.63
CA VAL A 289 7.32 -5.12 2.45
C VAL A 289 7.45 -4.82 3.93
N PHE A 290 8.67 -4.55 4.39
CA PHE A 290 8.96 -4.32 5.80
C PHE A 290 9.74 -3.02 6.04
N TRP A 291 9.55 -2.46 7.22
CA TRP A 291 10.52 -1.59 7.85
C TRP A 291 10.91 -2.19 9.21
N HIS A 292 12.20 -2.17 9.53
CA HIS A 292 12.71 -2.61 10.83
C HIS A 292 14.02 -1.92 11.17
N CYS A 293 14.45 -2.02 12.43
CA CYS A 293 15.65 -1.36 12.92
C CYS A 293 16.32 -2.13 14.06
N ASP A 294 17.59 -1.83 14.33
CA ASP A 294 18.38 -2.51 15.37
C ASP A 294 17.97 -2.11 16.79
N TRP A 295 17.47 -0.88 16.98
CA TRP A 295 17.07 -0.37 18.30
C TRP A 295 15.68 -0.84 18.76
N ARG A 296 14.88 -1.41 17.85
CA ARG A 296 13.60 -2.07 18.11
C ARG A 296 13.49 -3.31 17.22
N PRO A 297 14.23 -4.39 17.52
CA PRO A 297 14.33 -5.55 16.63
C PRO A 297 13.11 -6.49 16.72
N GLY A 298 12.33 -6.40 17.80
CA GLY A 298 11.23 -7.31 18.10
C GLY A 298 9.89 -6.95 17.45
N VAL A 299 9.71 -5.73 16.97
CA VAL A 299 8.47 -5.27 16.31
C VAL A 299 8.82 -4.78 14.90
N VAL A 300 8.16 -5.37 13.91
CA VAL A 300 8.38 -5.12 12.48
C VAL A 300 7.18 -4.36 11.93
N ASP A 301 7.44 -3.34 11.13
CA ASP A 301 6.39 -2.60 10.45
C ASP A 301 6.12 -3.29 9.11
N VAL A 302 4.91 -3.82 8.95
CA VAL A 302 4.47 -4.58 7.78
C VAL A 302 3.59 -3.71 6.90
N SER A 303 3.89 -3.65 5.60
CA SER A 303 3.11 -2.88 4.64
C SER A 303 1.71 -3.48 4.49
N VAL A 304 0.69 -2.74 4.94
CA VAL A 304 -0.72 -3.21 4.93
C VAL A 304 -1.20 -3.60 3.53
N GLY A 305 -0.67 -2.93 2.49
CA GLY A 305 -1.04 -3.23 1.10
C GLY A 305 -0.66 -4.63 0.59
N LEU A 306 0.02 -5.44 1.40
CA LEU A 306 0.33 -6.84 1.11
C LEU A 306 -0.71 -7.80 1.69
N LEU A 307 -1.45 -7.38 2.72
CA LEU A 307 -2.33 -8.26 3.48
C LEU A 307 -3.50 -8.74 2.61
N ARG A 308 -3.80 -10.03 2.71
CA ARG A 308 -4.89 -10.72 2.02
C ARG A 308 -5.92 -11.16 3.05
N ALA A 309 -6.54 -10.19 3.72
CA ALA A 309 -7.58 -10.46 4.71
C ALA A 309 -8.95 -10.59 4.04
N GLU A 310 -9.75 -11.56 4.48
CA GLU A 310 -11.15 -11.69 4.05
C GLU A 310 -11.99 -10.45 4.41
N SER A 311 -11.60 -9.74 5.47
CA SER A 311 -12.25 -8.50 5.91
C SER A 311 -11.94 -7.29 5.03
N GLY A 312 -11.21 -7.45 3.92
CA GLY A 312 -10.93 -6.39 2.95
C GLY A 312 -9.58 -5.71 3.16
N VAL A 313 -9.42 -4.54 2.52
CA VAL A 313 -8.11 -3.87 2.41
C VAL A 313 -7.62 -3.25 3.71
N ARG A 314 -8.52 -2.92 4.63
CA ARG A 314 -8.18 -2.46 5.99
C ARG A 314 -7.81 -3.61 6.93
N ALA A 315 -8.17 -4.85 6.57
CA ALA A 315 -8.01 -6.02 7.42
C ALA A 315 -8.57 -5.81 8.85
N ASP A 316 -9.76 -5.22 8.98
CA ASP A 316 -10.36 -4.78 10.26
C ASP A 316 -10.53 -5.91 11.30
N LYS A 317 -10.55 -7.18 10.89
CA LYS A 317 -10.53 -8.33 11.81
C LYS A 317 -9.16 -8.53 12.49
N TRP A 318 -8.08 -8.06 11.87
CA TRP A 318 -6.70 -8.27 12.29
C TRP A 318 -6.04 -6.99 12.83
N LEU A 319 -6.50 -5.83 12.35
CA LEU A 319 -5.87 -4.54 12.59
C LEU A 319 -6.82 -3.59 13.34
N ASP A 320 -6.28 -2.90 14.33
CA ASP A 320 -6.90 -1.75 15.00
C ASP A 320 -6.20 -0.47 14.51
N TRP A 321 -6.93 0.38 13.80
CA TRP A 321 -6.37 1.57 13.15
C TRP A 321 -6.39 2.78 14.07
N VAL A 322 -5.28 3.50 14.13
CA VAL A 322 -5.22 4.86 14.67
C VAL A 322 -5.77 5.81 13.61
N LEU A 323 -6.89 6.46 13.92
CA LEU A 323 -7.67 7.26 12.97
C LEU A 323 -7.54 8.77 13.23
N ASP A 324 -7.11 9.16 14.42
CA ASP A 324 -6.98 10.55 14.88
C ASP A 324 -5.63 11.19 14.53
N ARG A 325 -4.62 10.39 14.18
CA ARG A 325 -3.28 10.87 13.79
C ARG A 325 -2.74 10.18 12.54
N VAL A 326 -2.05 10.97 11.72
CA VAL A 326 -1.08 10.45 10.74
C VAL A 326 0.31 10.66 11.30
N SER A 327 1.11 9.60 11.40
CA SER A 327 2.45 9.68 11.96
C SER A 327 3.35 10.61 11.12
N PHE A 328 4.07 11.50 11.79
CA PHE A 328 4.91 12.56 11.23
C PHE A 328 4.14 13.48 10.26
N GLU A 329 2.85 13.75 10.51
CA GLU A 329 2.05 14.68 9.71
C GLU A 329 2.67 16.07 9.59
N GLU A 330 3.51 16.44 10.56
CA GLU A 330 4.27 17.68 10.61
C GLU A 330 5.34 17.74 9.50
N GLU A 331 5.85 16.59 9.02
CA GLU A 331 6.82 16.50 7.93
C GLU A 331 6.19 16.43 6.53
N ALA A 332 4.87 16.21 6.44
CA ALA A 332 4.20 16.03 5.15
C ALA A 332 4.33 17.28 4.26
N VAL A 333 4.77 17.09 3.01
CA VAL A 333 4.82 18.15 1.97
C VAL A 333 3.40 18.55 1.52
N ASP A 334 2.50 17.57 1.41
CA ASP A 334 1.10 17.78 1.06
C ASP A 334 0.25 17.82 2.34
N LYS A 335 0.11 19.02 2.92
CA LYS A 335 -0.71 19.26 4.11
C LYS A 335 -2.20 19.11 3.82
N GLY A 336 -2.62 19.46 2.60
CA GLY A 336 -4.00 19.23 2.13
C GLY A 336 -4.39 17.76 2.20
N LEU A 337 -3.49 16.86 1.81
CA LEU A 337 -3.69 15.42 1.91
C LEU A 337 -3.87 14.96 3.35
N ILE A 338 -3.03 15.44 4.28
CA ILE A 338 -3.16 15.14 5.71
C ILE A 338 -4.55 15.58 6.22
N GLY A 339 -4.97 16.79 5.90
CA GLY A 339 -6.30 17.29 6.26
C GLY A 339 -7.42 16.39 5.73
N CYS A 340 -7.35 15.99 4.47
CA CYS A 340 -8.34 15.08 3.85
C CYS A 340 -8.37 13.70 4.51
N LEU A 341 -7.22 13.16 4.91
CA LEU A 341 -7.14 11.86 5.58
C LEU A 341 -7.77 11.92 6.97
N LYS A 342 -7.40 12.90 7.79
CA LYS A 342 -7.93 13.05 9.16
C LYS A 342 -9.45 13.27 9.16
N ALA A 343 -9.97 14.01 8.17
CA ALA A 343 -11.41 14.24 8.03
C ALA A 343 -12.22 12.99 7.62
N ARG A 344 -11.57 11.91 7.15
CA ARG A 344 -12.23 10.69 6.65
C ARG A 344 -11.83 9.41 7.38
N LEU A 345 -10.89 9.51 8.30
CA LEU A 345 -10.53 8.44 9.21
C LEU A 345 -11.46 8.44 10.44
N ILE A 346 -11.99 9.60 10.84
CA ILE A 346 -12.90 9.78 11.99
C ILE A 346 -14.36 9.55 11.59
#